data_AF-A0A815DEF5-F1
#
_entry.id   AF-A0A815DEF5-F1
#
_cell.length_a   1.000
_cell.length_b   1.000
_cell.length_c   1.000
_cell.angle_alpha   90.00
_cell.angle_beta   90.00
_cell.angle_gamma   90.00
#
_symmetry.space_group_name_H-M   'P 1'
#
loop_
_entity.id
_entity.type
_entity.pdbx_description
1 polymer ?
#
loop_
_entity_poly.entity_id
_entity_poly.type
_entity_poly.pdbx_seq_one_letter_code
_entity_poly.pdbx_strand_id
1 'polypeptide(L)'
;MNAHRFLIRFAPTVSYITQAVSSSYNVPLKSVFHPLPNIFSRYKSSDVTGVAFSPLPDAELKIQLYYKAQEIKRRKEKLKEIAQAIWNKKPNVNYARITLDECKNLYEEHIGRVPSSWEAKQIYIVTLEQYAPWRHFQEEKERQQRVVAMIEQVYNDLQTEVKQRKDLTLSKSDMTVLLEKKLGELPTSRDVEDMWMDRFRLPLINWRE
;
A
#
# COMPACT_ATOMS: atom_id res chain seq x y z
N MET A 1 0.64 -33.24 47.60
CA MET A 1 0.81 -34.65 47.18
C MET A 1 -0.44 -35.09 46.42
N ASN A 2 -0.21 -35.90 45.38
CA ASN A 2 -1.15 -36.70 44.59
C ASN A 2 -1.86 -36.06 43.39
N ALA A 3 -1.21 -36.30 42.24
CA ALA A 3 -1.75 -36.36 40.90
C ALA A 3 -2.73 -37.54 40.72
N HIS A 4 -3.65 -37.43 39.76
CA HIS A 4 -4.26 -38.50 38.94
C HIS A 4 -5.36 -37.85 38.07
N ARG A 5 -5.71 -38.27 36.85
CA ARG A 5 -5.12 -39.06 35.76
C ARG A 5 -6.14 -38.86 34.61
N PHE A 6 -5.66 -38.82 33.37
CA PHE A 6 -6.48 -38.70 32.15
C PHE A 6 -7.56 -39.79 32.03
N LEU A 7 -8.70 -39.46 31.43
CA LEU A 7 -9.51 -40.39 30.64
C LEU A 7 -10.18 -39.65 29.45
N ILE A 8 -9.75 -40.02 28.25
CA ILE A 8 -10.37 -39.73 26.95
C ILE A 8 -11.43 -40.80 26.71
N ARG A 9 -12.66 -40.44 26.31
CA ARG A 9 -13.55 -41.30 25.49
C ARG A 9 -14.47 -40.48 24.57
N PHE A 10 -14.22 -40.64 23.27
CA PHE A 10 -15.13 -40.76 22.11
C PHE A 10 -16.50 -40.05 22.09
N ALA A 11 -16.68 -39.19 21.08
CA ALA A 11 -17.97 -38.93 20.40
C ALA A 11 -18.40 -40.18 19.60
N PRO A 12 -19.70 -40.39 19.27
CA PRO A 12 -20.46 -39.58 18.31
C PRO A 12 -21.93 -39.38 18.79
N THR A 13 -22.86 -38.62 18.19
CA THR A 13 -23.38 -38.66 16.83
C THR A 13 -24.35 -37.49 16.66
N VAL A 14 -24.45 -37.01 15.44
CA VAL A 14 -25.30 -35.93 14.94
C VAL A 14 -26.80 -36.27 15.07
N SER A 15 -27.64 -35.27 15.39
CA SER A 15 -28.99 -35.14 14.85
C SER A 15 -29.40 -33.67 14.81
N TYR A 16 -30.05 -33.32 13.72
CA TYR A 16 -30.20 -31.99 13.14
C TYR A 16 -31.63 -31.45 13.34
N ILE A 17 -31.75 -30.12 13.18
CA ILE A 17 -32.92 -29.37 12.66
C ILE A 17 -34.07 -29.06 13.63
N THR A 18 -34.22 -27.79 14.02
CA THR A 18 -35.25 -26.87 13.44
C THR A 18 -35.21 -25.52 14.16
N GLN A 19 -35.10 -24.44 13.37
CA GLN A 19 -35.93 -23.21 13.38
C GLN A 19 -35.21 -22.21 12.45
N ALA A 20 -35.55 -22.23 11.16
CA ALA A 20 -36.70 -21.53 10.54
C ALA A 20 -36.38 -20.04 10.31
N VAL A 21 -36.17 -19.66 9.04
CA VAL A 21 -37.06 -18.77 8.25
C VAL A 21 -36.76 -17.30 8.58
N SER A 22 -36.53 -16.35 7.68
CA SER A 22 -36.58 -16.20 6.22
C SER A 22 -36.14 -14.75 5.96
N SER A 23 -35.53 -14.47 4.82
CA SER A 23 -36.01 -13.46 3.86
C SER A 23 -34.84 -12.84 3.08
N SER A 24 -34.80 -13.25 1.79
CA SER A 24 -34.54 -12.46 0.57
C SER A 24 -33.99 -11.03 0.74
N TYR A 25 -33.00 -10.56 -0.03
CA TYR A 25 -33.01 -10.50 -1.49
C TYR A 25 -31.61 -10.43 -2.12
N ASN A 26 -31.54 -10.94 -3.35
CA ASN A 26 -30.46 -10.79 -4.32
C ASN A 26 -30.09 -9.33 -4.62
N VAL A 27 -28.78 -9.04 -4.61
CA VAL A 27 -28.15 -8.13 -5.59
C VAL A 27 -26.81 -8.76 -6.00
N PRO A 28 -26.63 -9.20 -7.26
CA PRO A 28 -25.32 -9.55 -7.75
C PRO A 28 -24.56 -8.25 -8.03
N LEU A 29 -23.57 -7.92 -7.21
CA LEU A 29 -22.51 -7.00 -7.63
C LEU A 29 -21.73 -7.71 -8.74
N LYS A 30 -22.16 -7.51 -9.98
CA LYS A 30 -21.32 -7.70 -11.17
C LYS A 30 -20.06 -6.88 -10.92
N SER A 31 -18.97 -7.54 -10.49
CA SER A 31 -17.66 -6.95 -10.61
C SER A 31 -17.42 -6.80 -12.11
N VAL A 32 -17.54 -5.57 -12.58
CA VAL A 32 -17.04 -5.18 -13.89
C VAL A 32 -15.53 -5.32 -13.78
N PHE A 33 -15.04 -6.52 -14.12
CA PHE A 33 -13.65 -6.73 -14.46
C PHE A 33 -13.38 -5.80 -15.64
N HIS A 34 -12.78 -4.65 -15.36
CA HIS A 34 -12.08 -3.92 -16.40
C HIS A 34 -10.82 -4.75 -16.69
N PRO A 35 -10.69 -5.38 -17.88
CA PRO A 35 -9.40 -5.90 -18.27
C PRO A 35 -8.42 -4.74 -18.26
N LEU A 36 -7.35 -4.87 -17.47
CA LEU A 36 -6.25 -3.93 -17.47
C LEU A 36 -5.77 -3.77 -18.92
N PRO A 37 -5.52 -2.54 -19.41
CA PRO A 37 -4.89 -2.39 -20.72
C PRO A 37 -3.52 -3.09 -20.68
N ASN A 38 -3.29 -3.92 -21.69
CA ASN A 38 -2.04 -4.63 -21.97
C ASN A 38 -0.86 -3.66 -21.94
N ILE A 39 -0.05 -3.64 -20.87
CA ILE A 39 1.16 -2.80 -20.81
C ILE A 39 2.35 -3.46 -21.52
N PHE A 40 2.23 -4.74 -21.91
CA PHE A 40 3.31 -5.44 -22.60
C PHE A 40 2.89 -5.96 -23.98
N SER A 41 2.40 -5.08 -24.86
CA SER A 41 2.56 -5.32 -26.30
C SER A 41 4.02 -5.01 -26.66
N ARG A 42 4.87 -6.03 -26.61
CA ARG A 42 6.18 -6.00 -27.27
C ARG A 42 5.88 -5.80 -28.76
N TYR A 43 6.23 -4.62 -29.29
CA TYR A 43 5.97 -4.21 -30.66
C TYR A 43 6.39 -5.32 -31.64
N LYS A 44 5.42 -5.81 -32.43
CA LYS A 44 5.75 -6.49 -33.67
C LYS A 44 6.25 -5.42 -34.63
N SER A 45 7.48 -5.56 -35.09
CA SER A 45 8.03 -4.79 -36.18
C SER A 45 7.14 -4.99 -37.41
N SER A 46 6.40 -3.96 -37.81
CA SER A 46 5.83 -3.85 -39.14
C SER A 46 6.10 -2.44 -39.64
N ASP A 47 6.80 -2.37 -40.76
CA ASP A 47 7.17 -1.17 -41.49
C ASP A 47 5.99 -0.22 -41.66
N VAL A 48 5.88 0.81 -40.82
CA VAL A 48 5.11 2.03 -41.10
C VAL A 48 5.77 3.18 -40.34
N THR A 49 6.09 4.24 -41.07
CA THR A 49 6.53 5.55 -40.58
C THR A 49 5.73 6.00 -39.36
N GLY A 50 6.38 6.09 -38.21
CA GLY A 50 5.76 6.57 -36.97
C GLY A 50 6.80 6.64 -35.88
N VAL A 51 6.95 7.82 -35.28
CA VAL A 51 7.90 8.10 -34.20
C VAL A 51 7.71 7.08 -33.07
N ALA A 52 8.65 6.14 -32.95
CA ALA A 52 8.66 5.16 -31.88
C ALA A 52 9.21 5.82 -30.61
N PHE A 53 8.36 6.02 -29.61
CA PHE A 53 8.82 6.37 -28.26
C PHE A 53 9.52 5.13 -27.69
N SER A 54 10.85 5.19 -27.59
CA SER A 54 11.66 4.21 -26.90
C SER A 54 11.14 3.98 -25.47
N PRO A 55 11.25 2.76 -24.91
CA PRO A 55 11.10 2.59 -23.48
C PRO A 55 12.08 3.54 -22.78
N LEU A 56 11.58 4.35 -21.84
CA LEU A 56 12.39 5.25 -21.04
C LEU A 56 13.61 4.48 -20.53
N PRO A 57 14.85 4.87 -20.89
CA PRO A 57 16.03 4.16 -20.42
C PRO A 57 16.05 4.19 -18.89
N ASP A 58 16.53 3.11 -18.25
CA ASP A 58 16.58 2.97 -16.78
C ASP A 58 17.09 4.22 -16.06
N ALA A 59 18.01 4.96 -16.69
CA ALA A 59 18.53 6.24 -16.19
C ALA A 59 17.43 7.31 -16.08
N GLU A 60 16.58 7.47 -17.09
CA GLU A 60 15.51 8.47 -17.11
C GLU A 60 14.42 8.14 -16.09
N LEU A 61 14.06 6.85 -15.94
CA LEU A 61 13.14 6.41 -14.89
C LEU A 61 13.70 6.68 -13.48
N LYS A 62 14.98 6.35 -13.24
CA LYS A 62 15.66 6.64 -11.97
C LYS A 62 15.65 8.13 -11.66
N ILE A 63 15.88 8.98 -12.66
CA ILE A 63 15.84 10.43 -12.53
C ILE A 63 14.42 10.92 -12.18
N GLN A 64 13.38 10.40 -12.85
CA GLN A 64 11.99 10.77 -12.54
C GLN A 64 11.58 10.37 -11.12
N LEU A 65 11.90 9.14 -10.70
CA LEU A 65 11.64 8.67 -9.33
C LEU A 65 12.39 9.51 -8.29
N TYR A 66 13.64 9.88 -8.58
CA TYR A 66 14.43 10.77 -7.74
C TYR A 66 13.75 12.14 -7.56
N TYR A 67 13.35 12.79 -8.66
CA TYR A 67 12.66 14.09 -8.57
C TYR A 67 11.32 14.00 -7.85
N LYS A 68 10.54 12.94 -8.08
CA LYS A 68 9.30 12.68 -7.32
C LYS A 68 9.59 12.55 -5.82
N ALA A 69 10.60 11.78 -5.44
CA ALA A 69 10.97 11.58 -4.04
C ALA A 69 11.40 12.90 -3.37
N GLN A 70 12.18 13.73 -4.08
CA GLN A 70 12.57 15.06 -3.59
C GLN A 70 11.37 15.99 -3.41
N GLU A 71 10.44 16.01 -4.37
CA GLU A 71 9.23 16.83 -4.26
C GLU A 71 8.35 16.38 -3.09
N ILE A 72 8.17 15.07 -2.90
CA ILE A 72 7.46 14.52 -1.74
C ILE A 72 8.14 14.94 -0.44
N LYS A 73 9.48 14.87 -0.38
CA LYS A 73 10.25 15.29 0.80
C LYS A 73 9.99 16.76 1.13
N ARG A 74 10.12 17.65 0.14
CA ARG A 74 9.85 19.09 0.33
C ARG A 74 8.41 19.37 0.77
N ARG A 75 7.43 18.68 0.18
CA ARG A 75 6.02 18.81 0.57
C ARG A 75 5.79 18.36 2.01
N LYS A 76 6.40 17.25 2.43
CA LYS A 76 6.34 16.78 3.82
C LYS A 76 6.95 17.78 4.79
N GLU A 77 8.10 18.37 4.47
CA GLU A 77 8.73 19.41 5.30
C GLU A 77 7.83 20.63 5.48
N LYS A 78 7.22 21.15 4.40
CA LYS A 78 6.23 22.23 4.48
C LYS A 78 5.03 21.87 5.37
N LEU A 79 4.52 20.65 5.25
CA LEU A 79 3.42 20.19 6.11
C LEU A 79 3.85 20.04 7.58
N LYS A 80 5.12 19.70 7.85
CA LYS A 80 5.66 19.70 9.22
C LYS A 80 5.65 21.10 9.82
N GLU A 81 6.10 22.10 9.08
CA GLU A 81 6.07 23.51 9.52
C GLU A 81 4.63 23.98 9.80
N ILE A 82 3.69 23.64 8.91
CA ILE A 82 2.27 23.98 9.09
C ILE A 82 1.70 23.30 10.34
N ALA A 83 1.96 22.00 10.52
CA ALA A 83 1.51 21.27 11.70
C ALA A 83 2.05 21.93 12.98
N GLN A 84 3.35 22.25 13.04
CA GLN A 84 3.94 22.95 14.18
C GLN A 84 3.27 24.31 14.43
N ALA A 85 3.01 25.10 13.39
CA ALA A 85 2.35 26.40 13.51
C ALA A 85 0.91 26.30 14.05
N ILE A 86 0.18 25.24 13.67
CA ILE A 86 -1.17 24.94 14.18
C ILE A 86 -1.11 24.63 15.67
N TRP A 87 -0.25 23.68 16.07
CA TRP A 87 -0.22 23.16 17.44
C TRP A 87 0.39 24.13 18.44
N ASN A 88 1.36 24.95 18.03
CA ASN A 88 1.92 26.01 18.87
C ASN A 88 0.85 27.06 19.29
N LYS A 89 -0.22 27.21 18.51
CA LYS A 89 -1.35 28.11 18.83
C LYS A 89 -2.43 27.46 19.70
N LYS A 90 -2.42 26.14 19.89
CA LYS A 90 -3.41 25.40 20.69
C LYS A 90 -2.74 24.54 21.77
N PRO A 91 -2.32 25.14 22.90
CA PRO A 91 -1.53 24.45 23.93
C PRO A 91 -2.30 23.37 24.73
N ASN A 92 -3.63 23.31 24.66
CA ASN A 92 -4.46 22.44 25.51
C ASN A 92 -5.15 21.29 24.75
N VAL A 93 -4.52 20.77 23.70
CA VAL A 93 -5.09 19.69 22.89
C VAL A 93 -4.84 18.33 23.56
N ASN A 94 -5.87 17.49 23.60
CA ASN A 94 -5.73 16.10 24.02
C ASN A 94 -5.23 15.25 22.84
N TYR A 95 -3.92 15.17 22.67
CA TYR A 95 -3.27 14.45 21.57
C TYR A 95 -3.56 12.95 21.54
N ALA A 96 -4.01 12.34 22.66
CA ALA A 96 -4.38 10.93 22.69
C ALA A 96 -5.68 10.64 21.89
N ARG A 97 -6.53 11.65 21.69
CA ARG A 97 -7.82 11.53 20.99
C ARG A 97 -7.81 12.16 19.59
N ILE A 98 -6.64 12.63 19.14
CA ILE A 98 -6.56 13.31 17.87
C ILE A 98 -6.99 12.39 16.73
N THR A 99 -7.83 12.93 15.86
CA THR A 99 -8.37 12.22 14.70
C THR A 99 -7.91 12.88 13.40
N LEU A 100 -8.00 12.14 12.30
CA LEU A 100 -7.69 12.66 10.97
C LEU A 100 -8.62 13.83 10.59
N ASP A 101 -9.89 13.77 10.96
CA ASP A 101 -10.86 14.84 10.70
C ASP A 101 -10.55 16.10 11.52
N GLU A 102 -10.12 15.94 12.77
CA GLU A 102 -9.67 17.07 13.58
C GLU A 102 -8.43 17.74 12.96
N CYS A 103 -7.43 16.96 12.53
CA CYS A 103 -6.28 17.49 11.80
C CYS A 103 -6.67 18.21 10.52
N LYS A 104 -7.65 17.67 9.78
CA LYS A 104 -8.19 18.27 8.56
C LYS A 104 -8.81 19.64 8.85
N ASN A 105 -9.67 19.72 9.87
CA ASN A 105 -10.34 20.96 10.27
C ASN A 105 -9.34 22.01 10.73
N LEU A 106 -8.34 21.62 11.51
CA LEU A 106 -7.31 22.55 12.00
C LEU A 106 -6.41 23.07 10.88
N TYR A 107 -6.12 22.26 9.86
CA TYR A 107 -5.44 22.73 8.67
C TYR A 107 -6.27 23.75 7.90
N GLU A 108 -7.56 23.46 7.74
CA GLU A 108 -8.50 24.34 7.05
C GLU A 108 -8.67 25.68 7.77
N GLU A 109 -8.79 25.67 9.11
CA GLU A 109 -8.78 26.87 9.95
C GLU A 109 -7.51 27.71 9.76
N HIS A 110 -6.35 27.07 9.60
CA HIS A 110 -5.06 27.76 9.53
C HIS A 110 -4.72 28.30 8.14
N ILE A 111 -4.98 27.52 7.09
CA ILE A 111 -4.61 27.85 5.70
C ILE A 111 -5.78 28.49 4.95
N GLY A 112 -7.02 28.33 5.41
CA GLY A 112 -8.21 28.83 4.74
C GLY A 112 -8.63 28.01 3.52
N ARG A 113 -8.19 26.74 3.44
CA ARG A 113 -8.61 25.80 2.40
C ARG A 113 -8.74 24.37 2.92
N VAL A 114 -9.60 23.59 2.27
CA VAL A 114 -9.70 22.15 2.50
C VAL A 114 -8.39 21.47 2.05
N PRO A 115 -7.72 20.67 2.90
CA PRO A 115 -6.56 19.88 2.48
C PRO A 115 -7.00 18.70 1.62
N SER A 116 -6.13 18.28 0.71
CA SER A 116 -6.29 16.99 0.03
C SER A 116 -6.18 15.83 1.03
N SER A 117 -6.70 14.65 0.67
CA SER A 117 -6.63 13.46 1.54
C SER A 117 -5.18 13.13 1.95
N TRP A 118 -4.23 13.27 1.02
CA TRP A 118 -2.82 13.05 1.31
C TRP A 118 -2.28 14.07 2.32
N GLU A 119 -2.57 15.35 2.13
CA GLU A 119 -2.13 16.41 3.06
C GLU A 119 -2.69 16.20 4.46
N ALA A 120 -3.99 15.92 4.58
CA ALA A 120 -4.63 15.65 5.87
C ALA A 120 -3.98 14.47 6.58
N LYS A 121 -3.70 13.37 5.85
CA LYS A 121 -3.01 12.20 6.40
C LYS A 121 -1.57 12.52 6.83
N GLN A 122 -0.84 13.32 6.05
CA GLN A 122 0.53 13.71 6.43
C GLN A 122 0.54 14.58 7.68
N ILE A 123 -0.36 15.55 7.81
CA ILE A 123 -0.47 16.40 9.01
C ILE A 123 -0.82 15.55 10.22
N TYR A 124 -1.76 14.62 10.07
CA TYR A 124 -2.12 13.66 11.12
C TYR A 124 -0.91 12.82 11.55
N ILE A 125 -0.19 12.20 10.61
CA ILE A 125 1.02 11.41 10.88
C ILE A 125 2.09 12.25 11.61
N VAL A 126 2.38 13.46 11.13
CA VAL A 126 3.35 14.37 11.77
C VAL A 126 2.93 14.73 13.19
N THR A 127 1.63 14.97 13.40
CA THR A 127 1.12 15.31 14.72
C THR A 127 1.27 14.12 15.67
N LEU A 128 0.96 12.92 15.21
CA LEU A 128 1.19 11.71 16.00
C LEU A 128 2.68 11.49 16.29
N GLU A 129 3.56 11.67 15.29
CA GLU A 129 5.01 11.53 15.43
C GLU A 129 5.53 12.39 16.58
N GLN A 130 5.06 13.63 16.68
CA GLN A 130 5.53 14.59 17.68
C GLN A 130 4.84 14.44 19.05
N TYR A 131 3.52 14.25 19.08
CA TYR A 131 2.73 14.40 20.32
C TYR A 131 2.06 13.11 20.80
N ALA A 132 1.95 12.08 19.95
CA ALA A 132 1.42 10.77 20.33
C ALA A 132 2.22 9.61 19.70
N PRO A 133 3.53 9.45 20.03
CA PRO A 133 4.43 8.54 19.31
C PRO A 133 3.98 7.06 19.32
N TRP A 134 3.29 6.62 20.38
CA TRP A 134 2.74 5.27 20.44
C TRP A 134 1.63 5.03 19.40
N ARG A 135 0.76 6.01 19.16
CA ARG A 135 -0.25 5.92 18.09
C ARG A 135 0.39 5.99 16.70
N HIS A 136 1.41 6.82 16.53
CA HIS A 136 2.21 6.85 15.30
C HIS A 136 2.81 5.47 15.01
N PHE A 137 3.39 4.82 16.02
CA PHE A 137 3.92 3.46 15.89
C PHE A 137 2.84 2.46 15.47
N GLN A 138 1.63 2.55 16.04
CA GLN A 138 0.53 1.68 15.66
C GLN A 138 0.08 1.90 14.20
N GLU A 139 -0.10 3.16 13.78
CA GLU A 139 -0.44 3.52 12.39
C GLU A 139 0.60 3.00 11.39
N GLU A 140 1.90 3.13 11.72
CA GLU A 140 2.98 2.64 10.88
C GLU A 140 3.00 1.11 10.83
N LYS A 141 2.71 0.43 11.95
CA LYS A 141 2.57 -1.03 11.98
C LYS A 141 1.41 -1.51 11.11
N GLU A 142 0.25 -0.85 11.18
CA GLU A 142 -0.90 -1.14 10.33
C GLU A 142 -0.60 -0.86 8.85
N ARG A 143 0.15 0.21 8.54
CA ARG A 143 0.66 0.49 7.19
C ARG A 143 1.54 -0.65 6.70
N GLN A 144 2.50 -1.10 7.51
CA GLN A 144 3.40 -2.20 7.16
C GLN A 144 2.62 -3.50 6.89
N GLN A 145 1.61 -3.82 7.69
CA GLN A 145 0.75 -4.98 7.42
C GLN A 145 0.04 -4.87 6.06
N ARG A 146 -0.45 -3.69 5.70
CA ARG A 146 -1.03 -3.45 4.37
C ARG A 146 0.01 -3.59 3.26
N VAL A 147 1.21 -3.04 3.45
CA VAL A 147 2.31 -3.16 2.47
C VAL A 147 2.69 -4.61 2.25
N VAL A 148 2.83 -5.41 3.30
CA VAL A 148 3.12 -6.86 3.19
C VAL A 148 2.04 -7.57 2.38
N ALA A 149 0.76 -7.28 2.65
CA ALA A 149 -0.34 -7.85 1.86
C ALA A 149 -0.28 -7.43 0.38
N MET A 150 0.13 -6.19 0.09
CA MET A 150 0.29 -5.69 -1.29
C MET A 150 1.50 -6.30 -1.98
N ILE A 151 2.62 -6.53 -1.27
CA ILE A 151 3.78 -7.25 -1.77
C ILE A 151 3.36 -8.66 -2.23
N GLU A 152 2.60 -9.38 -1.40
CA GLU A 152 2.08 -10.71 -1.77
C GLU A 152 1.18 -10.66 -3.01
N GLN A 153 0.36 -9.62 -3.16
CA GLN A 153 -0.43 -9.44 -4.39
C GLN A 153 0.46 -9.20 -5.61
N VAL A 154 1.52 -8.38 -5.50
CA VAL A 154 2.49 -8.19 -6.60
C VAL A 154 3.12 -9.53 -6.98
N TYR A 155 3.52 -10.34 -6.00
CA TYR A 155 4.11 -11.65 -6.25
C TYR A 155 3.15 -12.60 -6.98
N ASN A 156 1.88 -12.65 -6.60
CA ASN A 156 0.87 -13.46 -7.28
C ASN A 156 0.64 -13.02 -8.73
N ASP A 157 0.62 -11.71 -8.97
CA ASP A 157 0.51 -11.15 -10.32
C ASP A 157 1.72 -11.56 -11.18
N LEU A 158 2.94 -11.39 -10.65
CA LEU A 158 4.18 -11.77 -11.33
C LEU A 158 4.26 -13.27 -11.61
N GLN A 159 3.83 -14.12 -10.67
CA GLN A 159 3.77 -15.56 -10.89
C GLN A 159 2.83 -15.93 -12.05
N THR A 160 1.71 -15.21 -12.17
CA THR A 160 0.77 -15.38 -13.28
C THR A 160 1.38 -14.92 -14.60
N GLU A 161 2.11 -13.81 -14.60
CA GLU A 161 2.79 -13.30 -15.80
C GLU A 161 3.90 -14.23 -16.28
N VAL A 162 4.72 -14.78 -15.38
CA VAL A 162 5.78 -15.74 -15.72
C VAL A 162 5.21 -17.02 -16.35
N LYS A 163 4.05 -17.49 -15.89
CA LYS A 163 3.37 -18.64 -16.52
C LYS A 163 2.98 -18.34 -17.98
N GLN A 164 2.69 -17.07 -18.31
CA GLN A 164 2.30 -16.64 -19.64
C GLN A 164 3.49 -16.27 -20.52
N ARG A 165 4.54 -15.68 -19.94
CA ARG A 165 5.72 -15.15 -20.62
C ARG A 165 6.95 -15.81 -19.99
N LYS A 166 7.57 -16.74 -20.72
CA LYS A 166 8.69 -17.56 -20.22
C LYS A 166 9.91 -16.74 -19.77
N ASP A 167 10.06 -15.51 -20.25
CA ASP A 167 11.23 -14.67 -19.98
C ASP A 167 10.81 -13.30 -19.42
N LEU A 168 10.78 -13.19 -18.09
CA LEU A 168 10.54 -11.92 -17.38
C LEU A 168 11.85 -11.44 -16.76
N THR A 169 12.15 -10.15 -16.89
CA THR A 169 13.34 -9.52 -16.28
C THR A 169 12.88 -8.31 -15.49
N LEU A 170 13.29 -8.20 -14.23
CA LEU A 170 12.89 -7.13 -13.32
C LEU A 170 14.08 -6.59 -12.54
N SER A 171 14.06 -5.28 -12.31
CA SER A 171 15.01 -4.54 -11.49
C SER A 171 14.39 -4.05 -10.18
N LYS A 172 15.22 -3.52 -9.29
CA LYS A 172 14.74 -2.88 -8.04
C LYS A 172 13.93 -1.61 -8.31
N SER A 173 14.23 -0.89 -9.39
CA SER A 173 13.39 0.23 -9.86
C SER A 173 12.00 -0.25 -10.27
N ASP A 174 11.89 -1.40 -10.93
CA ASP A 174 10.59 -1.95 -11.32
C ASP A 174 9.75 -2.32 -10.10
N MET A 175 10.36 -2.84 -9.03
CA MET A 175 9.65 -3.08 -7.77
C MET A 175 9.05 -1.80 -7.17
N THR A 176 9.80 -0.70 -7.24
CA THR A 176 9.30 0.61 -6.78
C THR A 176 8.04 1.00 -7.55
N VAL A 177 8.04 0.82 -8.87
CA VAL A 177 6.90 1.12 -9.74
C VAL A 177 5.72 0.19 -9.49
N LEU A 178 5.96 -1.11 -9.34
CA LEU A 178 4.93 -2.11 -9.06
C LEU A 178 4.26 -1.84 -7.70
N LEU A 179 5.05 -1.52 -6.67
CA LEU A 179 4.53 -1.17 -5.35
C LEU A 179 3.82 0.19 -5.36
N GLU A 180 4.37 1.22 -6.02
CA GLU A 180 3.69 2.52 -6.16
C GLU A 180 2.29 2.34 -6.78
N LYS A 181 2.20 1.52 -7.83
CA LYS A 181 0.93 1.21 -8.50
C LYS A 181 -0.06 0.47 -7.60
N LYS A 182 0.39 -0.45 -6.75
CA LYS A 182 -0.48 -1.21 -5.85
C LYS A 182 -0.88 -0.43 -4.60
N LEU A 183 0.04 0.35 -4.04
CA LEU A 183 -0.19 1.15 -2.84
C LEU A 183 -0.97 2.44 -3.14
N GLY A 184 -0.83 2.97 -4.35
CA GLY A 184 -1.35 4.31 -4.70
C GLY A 184 -0.53 5.44 -4.07
N GLU A 185 0.63 5.15 -3.50
CA GLU A 185 1.58 6.09 -2.93
C GLU A 185 3.01 5.59 -3.17
N LEU A 186 4.00 6.51 -3.16
CA LEU A 186 5.39 6.14 -3.35
C LEU A 186 5.85 5.24 -2.17
N PRO A 187 6.30 4.00 -2.42
CA PRO A 187 6.77 3.12 -1.36
C PRO A 187 8.02 3.71 -0.69
N THR A 188 8.21 3.36 0.58
CA THR A 188 9.45 3.69 1.28
C THR A 188 10.59 2.81 0.79
N SER A 189 11.83 3.24 0.99
CA SER A 189 13.01 2.40 0.69
C SER A 189 12.95 1.06 1.41
N ARG A 190 12.36 1.02 2.61
CA ARG A 190 12.19 -0.21 3.39
C ARG A 190 11.17 -1.14 2.74
N ASP A 191 10.04 -0.61 2.29
CA ASP A 191 9.00 -1.40 1.61
C ASP A 191 9.57 -2.07 0.34
N VAL A 192 10.39 -1.33 -0.43
CA VAL A 192 11.07 -1.86 -1.62
C VAL A 192 12.14 -2.89 -1.25
N GLU A 193 12.87 -2.70 -0.15
CA GLU A 193 13.87 -3.66 0.33
C GLU A 193 13.21 -4.96 0.80
N ASP A 194 12.13 -4.87 1.57
CA ASP A 194 11.38 -6.02 2.06
C ASP A 194 10.90 -6.87 0.88
N MET A 195 10.34 -6.22 -0.16
CA MET A 195 10.00 -6.91 -1.40
C MET A 195 11.25 -7.48 -2.10
N TRP A 196 12.34 -6.73 -2.21
CA TRP A 196 13.58 -7.16 -2.88
C TRP A 196 14.21 -8.39 -2.24
N MET A 197 14.15 -8.51 -0.92
CA MET A 197 14.68 -9.65 -0.18
C MET A 197 13.89 -10.94 -0.45
N ASP A 198 12.60 -10.83 -0.76
CA ASP A 198 11.73 -11.96 -1.08
C ASP A 198 11.79 -12.41 -2.55
N ARG A 199 12.61 -11.77 -3.40
CA ARG A 199 12.64 -12.02 -4.85
C ARG A 199 12.91 -13.47 -5.24
N PHE A 200 13.63 -14.20 -4.39
CA PHE A 200 13.96 -15.61 -4.59
C PHE A 200 12.74 -16.54 -4.59
N ARG A 201 11.57 -16.07 -4.14
CA ARG A 201 10.29 -16.79 -4.24
C ARG A 201 9.84 -17.01 -5.69
N LEU A 202 10.35 -16.22 -6.64
CA LEU A 202 10.06 -16.36 -8.08
C LEU A 202 11.37 -16.62 -8.86
N PRO A 203 11.88 -17.87 -8.87
CA PRO A 203 13.17 -18.21 -9.47
C PRO A 203 13.18 -18.14 -11.01
N LEU A 204 12.01 -18.07 -11.62
CA LEU A 204 11.84 -17.98 -13.08
C LEU A 204 11.96 -16.54 -13.61
N ILE A 205 12.07 -15.55 -12.72
CA ILE A 205 12.30 -14.15 -13.09
C ILE A 205 13.80 -13.90 -13.08
N ASN A 206 14.31 -13.26 -14.13
CA ASN A 206 15.68 -12.77 -14.16
C ASN A 206 15.79 -11.42 -13.42
N TRP A 207 16.40 -11.43 -12.24
CA TRP A 207 16.52 -10.24 -11.40
C TRP A 207 17.81 -9.47 -11.73
N ARG A 208 17.68 -8.16 -11.99
CA ARG A 208 18.82 -7.25 -12.24
C ARG A 208 19.00 -6.28 -11.08
N GLU A 209 20.23 -6.14 -10.60
CA GLU A 209 20.62 -5.12 -9.62
C GLU A 209 20.72 -3.72 -10.26
#